data_AF-A0A679JEA2-F1
#
_entry.id   AF-A0A679JEA2-F1
#
_cell.length_a   1.000
_cell.length_b   1.000
_cell.length_c   1.000
_cell.angle_alpha   90.00
_cell.angle_beta   90.00
_cell.angle_gamma   90.00
#
_symmetry.space_group_name_H-M   'P 1'
#
loop_
_entity.id
_entity.type
_entity.pdbx_description
1 polymer ?
#
loop_
_entity_poly.entity_id
_entity_poly.type
_entity_poly.pdbx_seq_one_letter_code
_entity_poly.pdbx_strand_id
1 'polypeptide(L)'
;MQYAIFVSGKKGQEVLHTAPVAEHDARYLGERALPTLQPLDDETYLNGPAMILHTGARSSYVLDGHDLLWCVEWEPGLLVLRFSPDGRMAWTALRSPVPGFGGRKPMPQDLEGYDEDAEDPQYNLVFHAWDAQFDEFSREHFGFAPAGDEAIQRHASALRHPDSLAGQARARNAREQKAWIAECQRRIASWAGEGLRLG
;
A
#
# COMPACT_ATOMS: atom_id res chain seq x y z
N MET A 1 5.39 -10.29 -10.12
CA MET A 1 4.58 -9.64 -9.07
C MET A 1 3.09 -9.83 -9.38
N GLN A 2 2.24 -9.89 -8.36
CA GLN A 2 0.78 -10.03 -8.52
C GLN A 2 0.05 -9.10 -7.55
N TYR A 3 -0.97 -8.39 -8.02
CA TYR A 3 -1.90 -7.74 -7.11
C TYR A 3 -2.60 -8.81 -6.25
N ALA A 4 -2.97 -8.43 -5.02
CA ALA A 4 -3.74 -9.25 -4.10
C ALA A 4 -4.82 -8.39 -3.44
N ILE A 5 -6.10 -8.70 -3.69
CA ILE A 5 -7.24 -7.93 -3.19
C ILE A 5 -8.28 -8.84 -2.55
N PHE A 6 -9.06 -8.31 -1.60
CA PHE A 6 -10.18 -9.05 -1.00
C PHE A 6 -11.50 -8.59 -1.59
N VAL A 7 -12.20 -9.49 -2.28
CA VAL A 7 -13.51 -9.21 -2.86
C VAL A 7 -14.58 -9.78 -1.93
N SER A 8 -15.51 -8.93 -1.47
CA SER A 8 -16.64 -9.37 -0.64
C SER A 8 -17.72 -10.02 -1.51
N GLY A 9 -18.00 -11.31 -1.29
CA GLY A 9 -19.10 -12.01 -1.94
C GLY A 9 -20.47 -11.61 -1.38
N LYS A 10 -21.55 -12.03 -2.06
CA LYS A 10 -22.96 -11.74 -1.68
C LYS A 10 -23.36 -12.16 -0.26
N LYS A 11 -22.58 -13.05 0.37
CA LYS A 11 -22.79 -13.54 1.75
C LYS A 11 -21.84 -12.89 2.78
N GLY A 12 -21.12 -11.84 2.39
CA GLY A 12 -20.14 -11.16 3.26
C GLY A 12 -18.83 -11.93 3.47
N GLN A 13 -18.64 -13.07 2.81
CA GLN A 13 -17.35 -13.78 2.81
C GLN A 13 -16.38 -13.04 1.88
N GLU A 14 -15.23 -12.66 2.41
CA GLU A 14 -14.13 -12.12 1.61
C GLU A 14 -13.34 -13.27 0.97
N VAL A 15 -13.04 -13.14 -0.32
CA VAL A 15 -12.22 -14.07 -1.08
C VAL A 15 -11.01 -13.30 -1.61
N LEU A 16 -9.82 -13.88 -1.47
CA LEU A 16 -8.61 -13.32 -2.04
C LEU A 16 -8.63 -13.51 -3.55
N HIS A 17 -8.43 -12.43 -4.31
CA HIS A 17 -8.24 -12.44 -5.75
C HIS A 17 -6.85 -11.93 -6.09
N THR A 18 -6.29 -12.40 -7.19
CA THR A 18 -5.01 -11.94 -7.73
C THR A 18 -5.10 -11.60 -9.20
N ALA A 19 -4.29 -10.64 -9.63
CA ALA A 19 -4.06 -10.26 -11.02
C ALA A 19 -2.56 -10.05 -11.26
N PRO A 20 -2.05 -10.19 -12.48
CA PRO A 20 -0.69 -9.75 -12.79
C PRO A 20 -0.55 -8.24 -12.57
N VAL A 21 0.59 -7.82 -12.02
CA VAL A 21 0.99 -6.40 -12.05
C VAL A 21 1.54 -6.10 -13.44
N ALA A 22 1.15 -4.98 -14.05
CA ALA A 22 1.65 -4.57 -15.35
C ALA A 22 3.19 -4.45 -15.33
N GLU A 23 3.85 -4.73 -16.46
CA GLU A 23 5.31 -4.80 -16.50
C GLU A 23 5.97 -3.48 -16.05
N HIS A 24 5.40 -2.35 -16.47
CA HIS A 24 5.91 -1.03 -16.09
C HIS A 24 5.80 -0.78 -14.57
N ASP A 25 4.65 -1.06 -13.97
CA ASP A 25 4.42 -0.93 -12.52
C ASP A 25 5.34 -1.87 -11.71
N ALA A 26 5.54 -3.10 -12.19
CA ALA A 26 6.43 -4.07 -11.57
C ALA A 26 7.89 -3.63 -11.66
N ARG A 27 8.31 -3.04 -12.79
CA ARG A 27 9.64 -2.46 -12.96
C ARG A 27 9.86 -1.28 -12.04
N TYR A 28 8.87 -0.39 -11.93
CA TYR A 28 8.88 0.72 -10.99
C TYR A 28 9.08 0.25 -9.55
N LEU A 29 8.31 -0.76 -9.10
CA LEU A 29 8.50 -1.36 -7.78
C LEU A 29 9.92 -1.93 -7.62
N GLY A 30 10.34 -2.80 -8.54
CA GLY A 30 11.59 -3.54 -8.45
C GLY A 30 12.84 -2.66 -8.51
N GLU A 31 12.89 -1.73 -9.45
CA GLU A 31 14.09 -0.96 -9.77
C GLU A 31 14.15 0.38 -9.04
N ARG A 32 13.01 0.91 -8.58
CA ARG A 32 12.93 2.28 -8.07
C ARG A 32 12.46 2.34 -6.61
N ALA A 33 11.38 1.63 -6.26
CA ALA A 33 10.82 1.69 -4.90
C ALA A 33 11.53 0.74 -3.92
N LEU A 34 11.73 -0.54 -4.27
CA LEU A 34 12.33 -1.52 -3.37
C LEU A 34 13.75 -1.13 -2.89
N PRO A 35 14.63 -0.54 -3.72
CA PRO A 35 15.95 -0.11 -3.27
C PRO A 35 15.94 1.00 -2.23
N THR A 36 14.83 1.74 -2.07
CA THR A 36 14.71 2.84 -1.11
C THR A 36 14.03 2.46 0.20
N LEU A 37 13.71 1.16 0.38
CA LEU A 37 13.12 0.66 1.60
C LEU A 37 14.11 0.76 2.77
N GLN A 38 13.67 1.43 3.83
CA GLN A 38 14.36 1.45 5.12
C GLN A 38 13.68 0.49 6.10
N PRO A 39 14.40 -0.08 7.08
CA PRO A 39 13.80 -0.93 8.09
C PRO A 39 12.63 -0.25 8.81
N LEU A 40 11.62 -1.04 9.17
CA LEU A 40 10.49 -0.64 9.99
C LEU A 40 10.42 -1.56 11.21
N ASP A 41 10.60 -1.03 12.41
CA ASP A 41 10.43 -1.81 13.63
C ASP A 41 8.95 -1.86 14.08
N ASP A 42 8.65 -2.79 14.99
CA ASP A 42 7.30 -3.06 15.50
C ASP A 42 6.67 -1.82 16.16
N GLU A 43 7.45 -1.07 16.93
CA GLU A 43 6.96 0.12 17.64
C GLU A 43 6.58 1.21 16.64
N THR A 44 7.43 1.46 15.66
CA THR A 44 7.22 2.45 14.59
C THR A 44 6.01 2.05 13.73
N TYR A 45 5.87 0.76 13.39
CA TYR A 45 4.70 0.24 12.68
C TYR A 45 3.39 0.51 13.46
N LEU A 46 3.35 0.13 14.74
CA LEU A 46 2.19 0.31 15.62
C LEU A 46 1.84 1.77 15.92
N ASN A 47 2.82 2.66 15.82
CA ASN A 47 2.68 4.09 16.07
C ASN A 47 2.56 4.93 14.80
N GLY A 48 2.43 4.27 13.64
CA GLY A 48 2.30 4.90 12.34
C GLY A 48 1.46 4.02 11.41
N PRO A 49 2.07 3.29 10.46
CA PRO A 49 1.35 2.62 9.37
C PRO A 49 0.22 1.66 9.78
N ALA A 50 0.28 1.03 10.95
CA ALA A 50 -0.80 0.16 11.43
C ALA A 50 -2.17 0.86 11.47
N MET A 51 -2.18 2.20 11.63
CA MET A 51 -3.42 2.98 11.59
C MET A 51 -4.15 2.87 10.25
N ILE A 52 -3.46 2.63 9.14
CA ILE A 52 -4.01 2.61 7.78
C ILE A 52 -5.03 1.47 7.62
N LEU A 53 -4.92 0.41 8.43
CA LEU A 53 -5.91 -0.66 8.51
C LEU A 53 -7.32 -0.16 8.96
N HIS A 54 -7.40 1.03 9.53
CA HIS A 54 -8.63 1.71 9.92
C HIS A 54 -9.15 2.71 8.88
N THR A 55 -8.55 2.72 7.68
CA THR A 55 -8.94 3.57 6.54
C THR A 55 -9.44 2.72 5.37
N GLY A 56 -9.88 3.39 4.29
CA GLY A 56 -10.23 2.72 3.03
C GLY A 56 -9.04 2.09 2.31
N ALA A 57 -7.80 2.53 2.59
CA ALA A 57 -6.60 2.13 1.84
C ALA A 57 -6.00 0.77 2.28
N ARG A 58 -6.81 -0.10 2.91
CA ARG A 58 -6.34 -1.30 3.60
C ARG A 58 -6.03 -2.52 2.73
N SER A 59 -6.23 -2.46 1.41
CA SER A 59 -6.22 -3.67 0.57
C SER A 59 -5.40 -3.60 -0.72
N SER A 60 -4.62 -2.54 -0.94
CA SER A 60 -3.79 -2.38 -2.14
C SER A 60 -2.46 -3.14 -2.00
N TYR A 61 -2.53 -4.48 -2.05
CA TYR A 61 -1.37 -5.35 -1.87
C TYR A 61 -0.79 -5.86 -3.18
N VAL A 62 0.52 -6.07 -3.19
CA VAL A 62 1.28 -6.73 -4.26
C VAL A 62 2.15 -7.84 -3.67
N LEU A 63 1.99 -9.06 -4.15
CA LEU A 63 2.87 -10.18 -3.86
C LEU A 63 4.13 -10.11 -4.73
N ASP A 64 5.29 -10.12 -4.10
CA ASP A 64 6.61 -10.16 -4.74
C ASP A 64 7.49 -11.26 -4.13
N GLY A 65 7.65 -12.37 -4.85
CA GLY A 65 8.26 -13.57 -4.29
C GLY A 65 7.51 -14.02 -3.04
N HIS A 66 8.18 -14.05 -1.90
CA HIS A 66 7.60 -14.36 -0.58
C HIS A 66 7.18 -13.13 0.22
N ASP A 67 7.55 -11.94 -0.23
CA ASP A 67 7.23 -10.69 0.44
C ASP A 67 5.88 -10.16 -0.06
N LEU A 68 5.24 -9.37 0.79
CA LEU A 68 4.01 -8.66 0.46
C LEU A 68 4.25 -7.17 0.60
N LEU A 69 4.04 -6.46 -0.50
CA LEU A 69 4.12 -5.01 -0.59
C LEU A 69 2.72 -4.43 -0.38
N TRP A 70 2.60 -3.43 0.48
CA TRP A 70 1.38 -2.65 0.67
C TRP A 70 1.63 -1.25 0.13
N CYS A 71 0.96 -0.94 -0.98
CA CYS A 71 1.07 0.33 -1.70
C CYS A 71 -0.11 1.21 -1.28
N VAL A 72 0.17 2.32 -0.60
CA VAL A 72 -0.87 3.19 -0.02
C VAL A 72 -0.73 4.59 -0.58
N GLU A 73 -1.80 5.13 -1.15
CA GLU A 73 -1.88 6.56 -1.46
C GLU A 73 -1.81 7.35 -0.16
N TRP A 74 -0.75 8.14 -0.02
CA TRP A 74 -0.47 8.91 1.18
C TRP A 74 0.40 10.10 0.84
N GLU A 75 0.13 11.27 1.41
CA GLU A 75 1.00 12.43 1.19
C GLU A 75 2.44 12.09 1.65
N PRO A 76 3.45 12.21 0.77
CA PRO A 76 3.54 13.07 -0.43
C PRO A 76 3.28 12.41 -1.79
N GLY A 77 2.86 11.15 -1.83
CA GLY A 77 2.53 10.40 -3.04
C GLY A 77 2.18 8.95 -2.71
N LEU A 78 3.22 8.11 -2.56
CA LEU A 78 3.06 6.69 -2.31
C LEU A 78 3.86 6.26 -1.08
N LEU A 79 3.18 5.62 -0.13
CA LEU A 79 3.81 4.85 0.92
C LEU A 79 3.89 3.38 0.46
N VAL A 80 5.09 2.79 0.50
CA VAL A 80 5.26 1.35 0.24
C VAL A 80 5.76 0.71 1.52
N LEU A 81 5.01 -0.26 2.04
CA LEU A 81 5.46 -1.14 3.13
C LEU A 81 5.77 -2.51 2.57
N ARG A 82 6.83 -3.14 3.07
CA ARG A 82 7.15 -4.55 2.80
C ARG A 82 7.00 -5.35 4.08
N PHE A 83 6.24 -6.43 3.99
CA PHE A 83 6.12 -7.45 5.04
C PHE A 83 6.73 -8.75 4.54
N SER A 84 7.63 -9.30 5.34
CA SER A 84 8.37 -10.53 5.03
C SER A 84 7.88 -11.66 5.96
N PRO A 85 7.87 -12.93 5.52
CA PRO A 85 7.35 -14.04 6.32
C PRO A 85 8.19 -14.35 7.58
N ASP A 86 9.42 -13.84 7.65
CA ASP A 86 10.31 -13.91 8.82
C ASP A 86 10.05 -12.80 9.85
N GLY A 87 9.02 -11.97 9.64
CA GLY A 87 8.63 -10.88 10.52
C GLY A 87 9.33 -9.55 10.24
N ARG A 88 10.31 -9.52 9.32
CA ARG A 88 10.95 -8.24 8.95
C ARG A 88 9.98 -7.34 8.21
N MET A 89 9.94 -6.08 8.63
CA MET A 89 9.19 -5.02 7.96
C MET A 89 10.15 -3.95 7.43
N ALA A 90 9.77 -3.33 6.32
CA ALA A 90 10.48 -2.19 5.77
C ALA A 90 9.48 -1.23 5.12
N TRP A 91 9.87 0.02 4.90
CA TRP A 91 8.99 1.00 4.31
C TRP A 91 9.74 2.09 3.55
N THR A 92 9.03 2.83 2.71
CA THR A 92 9.54 4.05 2.07
C THR A 92 8.37 4.97 1.75
N ALA A 93 8.63 6.28 1.68
CA ALA A 93 7.66 7.27 1.21
C ALA A 93 8.21 7.96 -0.04
N LEU A 94 7.45 7.89 -1.11
CA LEU A 94 7.82 8.36 -2.42
C LEU A 94 6.97 9.57 -2.77
N ARG A 95 7.61 10.57 -3.35
CA ARG A 95 6.89 11.72 -3.88
C ARG A 95 6.24 11.33 -5.19
N SER A 96 4.96 11.69 -5.37
CA SER A 96 4.28 11.44 -6.64
C SER A 96 4.89 12.30 -7.76
N PRO A 97 5.13 11.73 -8.96
CA PRO A 97 5.55 12.51 -10.12
C PRO A 97 4.42 13.43 -10.63
N VAL A 98 3.16 13.12 -10.30
CA VAL A 98 2.00 13.91 -10.71
C VAL A 98 1.79 15.10 -9.77
N PRO A 99 1.87 16.35 -10.26
CA PRO A 99 1.56 17.54 -9.49
C PRO A 99 0.14 17.48 -8.92
N GLY A 100 0.00 17.69 -7.62
CA GLY A 100 -1.32 17.76 -6.99
C GLY A 100 -1.94 16.42 -6.64
N PHE A 101 -1.24 15.30 -6.89
CA PHE A 101 -1.66 13.98 -6.46
C PHE A 101 -1.99 13.94 -4.96
N GLY A 102 -3.13 13.35 -4.59
CA GLY A 102 -3.63 13.34 -3.21
C GLY A 102 -4.05 14.71 -2.68
N GLY A 103 -4.28 15.71 -3.55
CA GLY A 103 -4.68 17.07 -3.17
C GLY A 103 -3.55 17.94 -2.58
N ARG A 104 -2.30 17.45 -2.63
CA ARG A 104 -1.12 18.17 -2.14
C ARG A 104 -0.88 19.45 -2.96
N LYS A 105 -0.27 20.47 -2.36
CA LYS A 105 0.18 21.64 -3.12
C LYS A 105 1.42 21.25 -3.96
N PRO A 106 1.40 21.42 -5.30
CA PRO A 106 2.60 21.23 -6.11
C PRO A 106 3.73 22.15 -5.67
N MET A 107 4.95 21.62 -5.65
CA MET A 107 6.19 22.40 -5.56
C MET A 107 6.65 22.79 -6.97
N PRO A 108 7.45 23.86 -7.13
CA PRO A 108 7.99 24.24 -8.45
C PRO A 108 8.70 23.08 -9.17
N GLN A 109 9.44 22.25 -8.43
CA GLN A 109 10.15 21.09 -8.97
C GLN A 109 9.24 19.92 -9.37
N ASP A 110 7.95 19.95 -8.99
CA ASP A 110 6.97 18.97 -9.51
C ASP A 110 6.48 19.35 -10.89
N LEU A 111 6.50 20.66 -11.21
CA LEU A 111 6.03 21.18 -12.50
C LEU A 111 7.14 21.08 -13.56
N GLU A 112 8.39 21.05 -13.14
CA GLU A 112 9.54 20.95 -14.01
C GLU A 112 9.68 19.53 -14.56
N GLY A 113 9.46 19.36 -15.86
CA GLY A 113 9.53 18.04 -16.52
C GLY A 113 8.32 17.14 -16.29
N TYR A 114 7.23 17.67 -15.73
CA TYR A 114 5.95 16.95 -15.67
C TYR A 114 5.42 16.70 -17.08
N ASP A 115 5.12 15.44 -17.35
CA ASP A 115 4.46 14.97 -18.56
C ASP A 115 3.09 14.43 -18.18
N GLU A 116 2.03 15.07 -18.66
CA GLU A 116 0.64 14.69 -18.34
C GLU A 116 0.21 13.38 -19.01
N ASP A 117 0.92 12.99 -20.08
CA ASP A 117 0.66 11.77 -20.83
C ASP A 117 1.52 10.59 -20.34
N ALA A 118 2.46 10.83 -19.42
CA ALA A 118 3.30 9.78 -18.86
C ALA A 118 2.48 8.83 -17.99
N GLU A 119 2.83 7.55 -18.03
CA GLU A 119 2.24 6.56 -17.13
C GLU A 119 2.53 6.90 -15.65
N ASP A 120 1.55 6.68 -14.78
CA ASP A 120 1.68 6.86 -13.33
C ASP A 120 1.63 5.52 -12.58
N PRO A 121 2.78 4.85 -12.38
CA PRO A 121 2.85 3.63 -11.58
C PRO A 121 2.33 3.81 -10.16
N GLN A 122 2.51 4.99 -9.54
CA GLN A 122 2.07 5.19 -8.16
C GLN A 122 0.54 5.17 -8.08
N TYR A 123 -0.13 5.80 -9.05
CA TYR A 123 -1.58 5.71 -9.19
C TYR A 123 -2.02 4.27 -9.45
N ASN A 124 -1.47 3.62 -10.47
CA ASN A 124 -1.86 2.27 -10.89
C ASN A 124 -1.74 1.25 -9.76
N LEU A 125 -0.63 1.28 -9.01
CA LEU A 125 -0.35 0.37 -7.91
C LEU A 125 -1.36 0.47 -6.76
N VAL A 126 -1.99 1.64 -6.58
CA VAL A 126 -3.01 1.86 -5.56
C VAL A 126 -4.41 1.60 -6.12
N PHE A 127 -4.75 2.29 -7.21
CA PHE A 127 -6.13 2.46 -7.65
C PHE A 127 -6.64 1.31 -8.52
N HIS A 128 -5.80 0.62 -9.30
CA HIS A 128 -6.25 -0.59 -10.01
C HIS A 128 -6.70 -1.67 -9.01
N ALA A 129 -5.96 -1.84 -7.91
CA ALA A 129 -6.31 -2.76 -6.85
C ALA A 129 -7.54 -2.27 -6.05
N TRP A 130 -7.60 -0.97 -5.73
CA TRP A 130 -8.74 -0.38 -5.03
C TRP A 130 -10.03 -0.54 -5.84
N ASP A 131 -10.06 -0.11 -7.10
CA ASP A 131 -11.27 -0.12 -7.92
C ASP A 131 -11.76 -1.54 -8.13
N ALA A 132 -10.86 -2.48 -8.42
CA ALA A 132 -11.18 -3.91 -8.53
C ALA A 132 -11.74 -4.51 -7.22
N GLN A 133 -11.45 -3.94 -6.04
CA GLN A 133 -12.06 -4.43 -4.80
C GLN A 133 -13.58 -4.25 -4.78
N PHE A 134 -14.09 -3.19 -5.40
CA PHE A 134 -15.50 -2.80 -5.32
C PHE A 134 -16.25 -2.93 -6.66
N ASP A 135 -15.57 -2.80 -7.78
CA ASP A 135 -16.15 -2.77 -9.11
C ASP A 135 -15.84 -4.05 -9.91
N GLU A 136 -16.91 -4.70 -10.41
CA GLU A 136 -16.81 -5.93 -11.20
C GLU A 136 -16.17 -5.70 -12.56
N PHE A 137 -16.48 -4.57 -13.19
CA PHE A 137 -15.88 -4.23 -14.47
C PHE A 137 -14.36 -4.07 -14.35
N SER A 138 -13.90 -3.34 -13.33
CA SER A 138 -12.47 -3.19 -13.03
C SER A 138 -11.80 -4.53 -12.73
N ARG A 139 -12.46 -5.44 -11.98
CA ARG A 139 -11.92 -6.80 -11.77
C ARG A 139 -11.72 -7.55 -13.06
N GLU A 140 -12.72 -7.56 -13.93
CA GLU A 140 -12.64 -8.26 -15.22
C GLU A 140 -11.58 -7.62 -16.13
N HIS A 141 -11.58 -6.29 -16.21
CA HIS A 141 -10.67 -5.50 -17.04
C HIS A 141 -9.20 -5.75 -16.68
N PHE A 142 -8.87 -5.76 -15.39
CA PHE A 142 -7.51 -6.01 -14.91
C PHE A 142 -7.19 -7.51 -14.68
N GLY A 143 -8.13 -8.41 -14.98
CA GLY A 143 -7.89 -9.86 -14.92
C GLY A 143 -7.78 -10.44 -13.51
N PHE A 144 -8.48 -9.87 -12.53
CA PHE A 144 -8.53 -10.40 -11.16
C PHE A 144 -9.36 -11.68 -11.09
N ALA A 145 -8.72 -12.78 -10.71
CA ALA A 145 -9.35 -14.07 -10.48
C ALA A 145 -9.14 -14.56 -9.05
N PRO A 146 -9.97 -15.47 -8.51
CA PRO A 146 -9.73 -16.08 -7.21
C PRO A 146 -8.31 -16.63 -7.10
N ALA A 147 -7.65 -16.31 -5.99
CA ALA A 147 -6.27 -16.68 -5.74
C ALA A 147 -6.13 -18.21 -5.56
N GLY A 148 -5.06 -18.79 -6.09
CA GLY A 148 -4.68 -20.18 -5.78
C GLY A 148 -4.08 -20.32 -4.39
N ASP A 149 -3.97 -21.56 -3.90
CA ASP A 149 -3.48 -21.89 -2.55
C ASP A 149 -2.11 -21.28 -2.25
N GLU A 150 -1.20 -21.27 -3.22
CA GLU A 150 0.14 -20.69 -3.05
C GLU A 150 0.08 -19.18 -2.75
N ALA A 151 -0.72 -18.42 -3.50
CA ALA A 151 -0.86 -16.98 -3.28
C ALA A 151 -1.53 -16.67 -1.93
N ILE A 152 -2.54 -17.46 -1.55
CA ILE A 152 -3.18 -17.39 -0.24
C ILE A 152 -2.16 -17.63 0.89
N GLN A 153 -1.32 -18.67 0.76
CA GLN A 153 -0.30 -18.98 1.76
C GLN A 153 0.79 -17.91 1.86
N ARG A 154 1.25 -17.35 0.73
CA ARG A 154 2.23 -16.27 0.70
C ARG A 154 1.68 -15.01 1.38
N HIS A 155 0.47 -14.61 1.01
CA HIS A 155 -0.23 -13.48 1.62
C HIS A 155 -0.37 -13.67 3.14
N ALA A 156 -0.94 -14.80 3.58
CA ALA A 156 -1.14 -15.09 4.99
C ALA A 156 0.17 -15.19 5.79
N SER A 157 1.24 -15.72 5.17
CA SER A 157 2.53 -15.82 5.85
C SER A 157 3.20 -14.47 6.05
N ALA A 158 3.17 -13.60 5.04
CA ALA A 158 3.74 -12.26 5.12
C ALA A 158 3.01 -11.37 6.14
N LEU A 159 1.67 -11.48 6.23
CA LEU A 159 0.89 -10.67 7.16
C LEU A 159 0.81 -11.21 8.60
N ARG A 160 1.30 -12.43 8.85
CA ARG A 160 1.19 -13.08 10.17
C ARG A 160 1.71 -12.21 11.32
N HIS A 161 2.88 -11.61 11.14
CA HIS A 161 3.49 -10.73 12.15
C HIS A 161 2.75 -9.39 12.29
N PRO A 162 2.56 -8.58 11.23
CA PRO A 162 1.86 -7.30 11.34
C PRO A 162 0.41 -7.43 11.82
N ASP A 163 -0.30 -8.51 11.47
CA ASP A 163 -1.65 -8.78 11.99
C ASP A 163 -1.63 -9.11 13.48
N SER A 164 -0.62 -9.86 13.94
CA SER A 164 -0.43 -10.13 15.37
C SER A 164 -0.19 -8.85 16.17
N LEU A 165 0.65 -7.95 15.65
CA LEU A 165 0.89 -6.63 16.24
C LEU A 165 -0.40 -5.80 16.29
N ALA A 166 -1.09 -5.67 15.15
CA ALA A 166 -2.32 -4.89 15.07
C ALA A 166 -3.43 -5.44 15.98
N GLY A 167 -3.51 -6.77 16.14
CA GLY A 167 -4.42 -7.42 17.08
C GLY A 167 -4.19 -7.01 18.53
N GLN A 168 -2.94 -6.83 18.95
CA GLN A 168 -2.58 -6.39 20.31
C GLN A 168 -2.94 -4.92 20.56
N ALA A 169 -2.95 -4.07 19.51
CA ALA A 169 -3.25 -2.65 19.62
C ALA A 169 -4.75 -2.31 19.75
N ARG A 170 -5.65 -3.26 19.43
CA ARG A 170 -7.11 -3.03 19.29
C ARG A 170 -7.90 -2.80 20.59
N ALA A 171 -7.29 -2.89 21.78
CA ALA A 171 -7.99 -2.76 23.06
C ALA A 171 -8.30 -1.31 23.52
N ARG A 172 -8.54 -0.37 22.60
CA ARG A 172 -8.77 1.05 22.90
C ARG A 172 -10.23 1.44 22.73
N ASN A 173 -10.76 2.30 23.59
CA ASN A 173 -12.11 2.84 23.38
C ASN A 173 -12.13 3.78 22.14
N ALA A 174 -13.32 4.12 21.63
CA ALA A 174 -13.45 4.90 20.39
C ALA A 174 -12.75 6.28 20.43
N ARG A 175 -12.70 6.93 21.60
CA ARG A 175 -12.03 8.22 21.77
C ARG A 175 -10.51 8.08 21.69
N GLU A 176 -9.96 7.07 22.36
CA GLU A 176 -8.54 6.74 22.32
C GLU A 176 -8.10 6.28 20.93
N GLN A 177 -8.93 5.51 20.23
CA GLN A 177 -8.66 5.09 18.86
C GLN A 177 -8.57 6.30 17.92
N LYS A 178 -9.51 7.25 17.98
CA LYS A 178 -9.48 8.46 17.16
C LYS A 178 -8.23 9.32 17.47
N ALA A 179 -7.88 9.47 18.74
CA ALA A 179 -6.70 10.21 19.14
C ALA A 179 -5.40 9.55 18.62
N TRP A 180 -5.32 8.22 18.69
CA TRP A 180 -4.19 7.46 18.18
C TRP A 180 -4.07 7.52 16.65
N ILE A 181 -5.18 7.38 15.91
CA ILE A 181 -5.18 7.53 14.45
C ILE A 181 -4.61 8.90 14.08
N ALA A 182 -5.11 9.97 14.70
CA ALA A 182 -4.64 11.33 14.41
C ALA A 182 -3.15 11.54 14.73
N GLU A 183 -2.66 10.90 15.79
CA GLU A 183 -1.23 10.94 16.15
C GLU A 183 -0.37 10.15 15.16
N CYS A 184 -0.80 8.96 14.76
CA CYS A 184 -0.11 8.17 13.74
C CYS A 184 -0.05 8.91 12.40
N GLN A 185 -1.14 9.56 11.98
CA GLN A 185 -1.18 10.38 10.77
C GLN A 185 -0.12 11.48 10.80
N ARG A 186 0.00 12.20 11.92
CA ARG A 186 1.03 13.24 12.10
C ARG A 186 2.45 12.67 12.02
N ARG A 187 2.68 11.51 12.63
CA ARG A 187 4.00 10.85 12.61
C ARG A 187 4.38 10.39 11.21
N ILE A 188 3.48 9.72 10.49
CA ILE A 188 3.72 9.30 9.11
C ILE A 188 4.04 10.53 8.26
N ALA A 189 3.24 11.61 8.35
CA ALA A 189 3.50 12.85 7.61
C ALA A 189 4.89 13.44 7.95
N SER A 190 5.27 13.43 9.23
CA SER A 190 6.60 13.87 9.67
C SER A 190 7.74 12.99 9.15
N TRP A 191 7.54 11.68 9.07
CA TRP A 191 8.57 10.74 8.57
C TRP A 191 8.67 10.75 7.05
N ALA A 192 7.54 10.87 6.37
CA ALA A 192 7.47 10.91 4.92
C ALA A 192 8.03 12.23 4.37
N GLY A 193 7.84 13.35 5.09
CA GLY A 193 8.31 14.67 4.67
C GLY A 193 7.82 15.01 3.28
N GLU A 194 8.72 15.47 2.40
CA GLU A 194 8.42 15.73 1.00
C GLU A 194 8.42 14.48 0.11
N GLY A 195 8.91 13.36 0.65
CA GLY A 195 9.02 12.08 -0.05
C GLY A 195 10.25 12.00 -0.93
N LEU A 196 10.73 10.79 -1.13
CA LEU A 196 11.84 10.54 -2.04
C LEU A 196 11.38 10.77 -3.48
N ARG A 197 12.11 11.61 -4.22
CA ARG A 197 11.95 11.76 -5.66
C ARG A 197 12.78 10.69 -6.35
N LEU A 198 12.13 9.84 -7.12
CA LEU A 198 12.80 8.83 -7.93
C LEU A 198 13.08 9.45 -9.29
N GLY A 199 14.31 9.93 -9.52
CA GLY A 199 14.79 10.51 -10.78
C GLY A 199 15.04 9.47 -11.86
#